data_AF-A0A5D2XD34-F1
#
_entry.id   AF-A0A5D2XD34-F1
#
_cell.length_a   1.000
_cell.length_b   1.000
_cell.length_c   1.000
_cell.angle_alpha   90.00
_cell.angle_beta   90.00
_cell.angle_gamma   90.00
#
_symmetry.space_group_name_H-M   'P 1'
#
loop_
_entity.id
_entity.type
_entity.pdbx_description
1 polymer ?
#
loop_
_entity_poly.entity_id
_entity_poly.type
_entity_poly.pdbx_seq_one_letter_code
_entity_poly.pdbx_strand_id
1 'polypeptide(L)'
;MEIEAPRIGSCSKEHQKIYKEWFDVADSDNDGRVTGNNAISFLSMSNLSRQELKQVWAIADSKRQGYLGFKEFVIAMQLVSLVQDGNELSHDILKGDVDFENVKPPKMEGLDELIQRYLSNVTSIQDGLKKLYTRKLKPLEVTYCFNDFVSPLLTNSDFDAKPMVMLLGQYSTGKTTFIKHMLKCSYPGARIGPEPTTDRFVVVMSGTDERSVPGNTIAVHADMPFTGLNSFGTAFLSKFECSQMPHPLLEHITFVDTPGVLSGEKQRTQRAYDFTGVTAWFAAKCDLILLLFDPHKLDISDEFKRVIYSLRGHDDKIRVVLNKADQVDTQQLMRIYGALMWSLGKVLNTPEVVRVNIGSFNEKPVNEGFTGPIGKALFEKEQEDLLTDLKDIPKKACDRRINEFVKRARAAKIHAYIVGHLKKEMPTFIGKAKTQQRLTDNLEEEFVKVQRDYHLPPGDFPDVENFKEVLRGYSFDRFEKLKPKMIQDVDEMLGYDIPNLLKTLRNPYD
;
A
#
# COMPACT_ATOMS: atom_id res chain seq x y z
N MET A 1 1.49 -57.03 -3.42
CA MET A 1 1.53 -56.38 -2.09
C MET A 1 2.65 -55.37 -2.14
N GLU A 2 2.31 -54.11 -2.44
CA GLU A 2 3.25 -53.01 -2.29
C GLU A 2 3.45 -52.76 -0.80
N ILE A 3 4.71 -52.72 -0.36
CA ILE A 3 5.09 -52.42 1.01
C ILE A 3 4.95 -50.90 1.17
N GLU A 4 4.02 -50.44 2.01
CA GLU A 4 3.85 -49.02 2.34
C GLU A 4 5.17 -48.43 2.87
N ALA A 5 5.59 -47.31 2.30
CA ALA A 5 6.75 -46.55 2.76
C ALA A 5 6.47 -45.84 4.10
N PRO A 6 7.50 -45.51 4.91
CA PRO A 6 7.30 -44.99 6.27
C PRO A 6 6.57 -43.64 6.29
N ARG A 7 5.65 -43.47 7.24
CA ARG A 7 4.79 -42.28 7.48
C ARG A 7 5.54 -41.08 8.08
N ILE A 8 6.68 -40.69 7.52
CA ILE A 8 7.46 -39.55 8.00
C ILE A 8 6.83 -38.25 7.48
N GLY A 9 6.45 -37.34 8.39
CA GLY A 9 5.80 -36.07 8.07
C GLY A 9 4.26 -36.05 8.16
N SER A 10 3.61 -37.16 8.52
CA SER A 10 2.20 -37.14 8.94
C SER A 10 2.10 -36.91 10.44
N CYS A 11 1.34 -35.89 10.87
CA CYS A 11 1.03 -35.61 12.27
C CYS A 11 -0.44 -35.23 12.43
N SER A 12 -0.97 -35.33 13.66
CA SER A 12 -2.35 -34.98 14.00
C SER A 12 -2.72 -33.55 13.55
N LYS A 13 -4.01 -33.27 13.30
CA LYS A 13 -4.47 -31.93 12.90
C LYS A 13 -4.14 -30.84 13.93
N GLU A 14 -4.02 -31.23 15.20
CA GLU A 14 -3.67 -30.34 16.31
C GLU A 14 -2.16 -30.03 16.29
N HIS A 15 -1.31 -31.05 16.12
CA HIS A 15 0.14 -30.85 15.97
C HIS A 15 0.50 -30.09 14.70
N GLN A 16 -0.24 -30.29 13.59
CA GLN A 16 -0.07 -29.49 12.37
C GLN A 16 -0.29 -27.99 12.60
N LYS A 17 -1.27 -27.60 13.44
CA LYS A 17 -1.50 -26.20 13.78
C LYS A 17 -0.33 -25.62 14.58
N ILE A 18 0.13 -26.37 15.60
CA ILE A 18 1.26 -25.96 16.44
C ILE A 18 2.53 -25.80 15.60
N TYR A 19 2.87 -26.79 14.78
CA TYR A 19 4.05 -26.71 13.91
C TYR A 19 3.92 -25.62 12.85
N LYS A 20 2.70 -25.27 12.42
CA LYS A 20 2.49 -24.15 11.51
C LYS A 20 2.80 -22.81 12.16
N GLU A 21 2.39 -22.61 13.42
CA GLU A 21 2.76 -21.42 14.19
C GLU A 21 4.27 -21.32 14.38
N TRP A 22 4.93 -22.43 14.70
CA TRP A 22 6.38 -22.48 14.89
C TRP A 22 7.14 -22.24 13.59
N PHE A 23 6.64 -22.79 12.48
CA PHE A 23 7.19 -22.55 11.15
C PHE A 23 7.14 -21.06 10.79
N ASP A 24 5.99 -20.40 11.03
CA ASP A 24 5.82 -18.98 10.75
C ASP A 24 6.75 -18.08 11.60
N VAL A 25 7.15 -18.54 12.80
CA VAL A 25 8.15 -17.86 13.64
C VAL A 25 9.57 -18.09 13.13
N ALA A 26 9.87 -19.30 12.66
CA ALA A 26 11.18 -19.66 12.10
C ALA A 26 11.42 -19.04 10.70
N ASP A 27 10.36 -18.82 9.93
CA ASP A 27 10.34 -18.14 8.63
C ASP A 27 10.26 -16.62 8.83
N SER A 28 11.37 -16.02 9.26
CA SER A 28 11.43 -14.60 9.65
C SER A 28 11.15 -13.62 8.50
N ASP A 29 11.37 -14.02 7.25
CA ASP A 29 11.12 -13.25 6.03
C ASP A 29 9.79 -13.62 5.32
N ASN A 30 9.05 -14.61 5.83
CA ASN A 30 7.77 -15.09 5.32
C ASN A 30 7.82 -15.49 3.83
N ASP A 31 8.93 -16.05 3.37
CA ASP A 31 9.11 -16.51 1.99
C ASP A 31 8.65 -17.97 1.81
N GLY A 32 8.21 -18.62 2.90
CA GLY A 32 7.79 -20.01 2.94
C GLY A 32 8.95 -21.00 3.07
N ARG A 33 10.16 -20.53 3.43
CA ARG A 33 11.39 -21.33 3.48
C ARG A 33 12.22 -20.98 4.71
N VAL A 34 12.47 -21.99 5.55
CA VAL A 34 13.41 -21.84 6.66
C VAL A 34 14.82 -22.20 6.18
N THR A 35 15.67 -21.19 5.97
CA THR A 35 17.07 -21.40 5.58
C THR A 35 17.87 -22.10 6.68
N GLY A 36 19.03 -22.68 6.36
CA GLY A 36 19.90 -23.35 7.33
C GLY A 36 20.27 -22.48 8.54
N ASN A 37 20.52 -21.18 8.32
CA ASN A 37 20.84 -20.25 9.42
C ASN A 37 19.62 -20.02 10.33
N ASN A 38 18.45 -19.80 9.75
CA ASN A 38 17.20 -19.61 10.49
C ASN A 38 16.82 -20.89 11.26
N ALA A 39 16.97 -22.05 10.62
CA ALA A 39 16.70 -23.34 11.25
C ALA A 39 17.65 -23.65 12.39
N ILE A 40 18.96 -23.39 12.26
CA ILE A 40 19.90 -23.59 13.36
C ILE A 40 19.56 -22.68 14.54
N SER A 41 19.23 -21.41 14.27
CA SER A 41 18.82 -20.47 15.32
C SER A 41 17.57 -20.97 16.04
N PHE A 42 16.55 -21.42 15.31
CA PHE A 42 15.30 -21.91 15.89
C PHE A 42 15.47 -23.25 16.62
N LEU A 43 16.12 -24.24 15.98
CA LEU A 43 16.33 -25.57 16.54
C LEU A 43 17.26 -25.56 17.76
N SER A 44 18.15 -24.57 17.89
CA SER A 44 19.02 -24.46 19.07
C SER A 44 18.24 -24.32 20.38
N MET A 45 16.98 -23.87 20.32
CA MET A 45 16.07 -23.77 21.47
C MET A 45 15.65 -25.16 21.99
N SER A 46 15.89 -26.24 21.26
CA SER A 46 15.60 -27.61 21.70
C SER A 46 16.62 -28.18 22.69
N ASN A 47 17.67 -27.41 23.05
CA ASN A 47 18.79 -27.83 23.90
C ASN A 47 19.55 -29.07 23.40
N LEU A 48 19.44 -29.40 22.11
CA LEU A 48 20.25 -30.46 21.50
C LEU A 48 21.65 -29.94 21.17
N SER A 49 22.63 -30.84 21.19
CA SER A 49 23.99 -30.52 20.81
C SER A 49 24.07 -30.13 19.32
N ARG A 50 25.08 -29.33 18.95
CA ARG A 50 25.32 -28.96 17.55
C ARG A 50 25.52 -30.18 16.62
N GLN A 51 26.01 -31.31 17.16
CA GLN A 51 26.19 -32.54 16.39
C GLN A 51 24.84 -33.18 16.04
N GLU A 52 23.92 -33.27 17.00
CA GLU A 52 22.56 -33.78 16.81
C GLU A 52 21.74 -32.89 15.88
N LEU A 53 21.81 -31.56 16.06
CA LEU A 53 21.10 -30.62 15.17
C LEU A 53 21.55 -30.71 13.71
N LYS A 54 22.85 -30.97 13.49
CA LYS A 54 23.39 -31.20 12.13
C LYS A 54 22.85 -32.50 11.52
N GLN A 55 22.64 -33.54 12.34
CA GLN A 55 22.03 -34.79 11.89
C GLN A 55 20.54 -34.60 11.57
N VAL A 56 19.79 -33.91 12.45
CA VAL A 56 18.37 -33.55 12.20
C VAL A 56 18.23 -32.79 10.88
N TRP A 57 19.07 -31.77 10.66
CA TRP A 57 19.08 -31.00 9.42
C TRP A 57 19.35 -31.88 8.19
N ALA A 58 20.37 -32.75 8.25
CA ALA A 58 20.73 -33.61 7.13
C ALA A 58 19.63 -34.60 6.74
N ILE A 59 18.81 -35.04 7.71
CA ILE A 59 17.69 -35.96 7.46
C ILE A 59 16.48 -35.18 6.94
N ALA A 60 16.17 -34.01 7.52
CA ALA A 60 15.05 -33.17 7.11
C ALA A 60 15.26 -32.56 5.70
N ASP A 61 16.47 -32.09 5.39
CA ASP A 61 16.89 -31.62 4.06
C ASP A 61 17.43 -32.77 3.19
N SER A 62 16.68 -33.89 3.13
CA SER A 62 17.06 -35.07 2.34
C SER A 62 17.29 -34.77 0.85
N LYS A 63 16.65 -33.72 0.32
CA LYS A 63 16.79 -33.24 -1.06
C LYS A 63 17.97 -32.29 -1.28
N ARG A 64 18.69 -31.89 -0.22
CA ARG A 64 19.83 -30.94 -0.26
C ARG A 64 19.50 -29.62 -0.94
N GLN A 65 18.29 -29.12 -0.71
CA GLN A 65 17.80 -27.86 -1.28
C GLN A 65 18.29 -26.63 -0.50
N GLY A 66 18.87 -26.82 0.70
CA GLY A 66 19.45 -25.75 1.51
C GLY A 66 18.44 -24.96 2.35
N TYR A 67 17.16 -25.35 2.31
CA TYR A 67 16.08 -24.78 3.10
C TYR A 67 15.05 -25.85 3.46
N LEU A 68 14.26 -25.62 4.51
CA LEU A 68 13.14 -26.48 4.91
C LEU A 68 11.83 -25.80 4.53
N GLY A 69 11.03 -26.47 3.70
CA GLY A 69 9.62 -26.14 3.55
C GLY A 69 8.82 -26.65 4.75
N PHE A 70 7.50 -26.37 4.77
CA PHE A 70 6.66 -26.75 5.91
C PHE A 70 6.68 -28.26 6.21
N LYS A 71 6.69 -29.12 5.17
CA LYS A 71 6.74 -30.58 5.36
C LYS A 71 8.07 -31.02 5.96
N GLU A 72 9.18 -30.53 5.41
CA GLU A 72 10.52 -30.83 5.89
C GLU A 72 10.75 -30.29 7.32
N PHE A 73 10.13 -29.17 7.66
CA PHE A 73 10.16 -28.62 9.02
C PHE A 73 9.41 -29.50 10.03
N VAL A 74 8.24 -30.04 9.67
CA VAL A 74 7.52 -31.01 10.52
C VAL A 74 8.38 -32.25 10.80
N ILE A 75 9.09 -32.74 9.78
CA ILE A 75 10.04 -33.87 9.93
C ILE A 75 11.15 -33.48 10.92
N ALA A 76 11.72 -32.28 10.80
CA ALA A 76 12.73 -31.80 11.74
C ALA A 76 12.19 -31.76 13.18
N MET A 77 10.97 -31.27 13.42
CA MET A 77 10.35 -31.23 14.75
C MET A 77 10.12 -32.62 15.35
N GLN A 78 9.66 -33.57 14.53
CA GLN A 78 9.46 -34.96 14.97
C GLN A 78 10.80 -35.61 15.36
N LEU A 79 11.85 -35.40 14.57
CA LEU A 79 13.19 -35.90 14.86
C LEU A 79 13.76 -35.31 16.15
N VAL A 80 13.61 -34.00 16.38
CA VAL A 80 14.02 -33.35 17.63
C VAL A 80 13.32 -33.99 18.83
N SER A 81 12.01 -34.24 18.74
CA SER A 81 11.28 -34.88 19.83
C SER A 81 11.80 -36.29 20.13
N LEU A 82 12.13 -37.07 19.10
CA LEU A 82 12.68 -38.41 19.30
C LEU A 82 14.03 -38.39 19.99
N VAL A 83 14.90 -37.43 19.66
CA VAL A 83 16.19 -37.25 20.33
C VAL A 83 16.00 -36.84 21.79
N GLN A 84 15.08 -35.91 22.04
CA GLN A 84 14.77 -35.47 23.41
C GLN A 84 14.20 -36.60 24.28
N ASP A 85 13.49 -37.56 23.68
CA ASP A 85 13.00 -38.78 24.34
C ASP A 85 14.10 -39.85 24.52
N GLY A 86 15.36 -39.54 24.12
CA GLY A 86 16.54 -40.40 24.34
C GLY A 86 16.85 -41.38 23.22
N ASN A 87 16.24 -41.22 22.03
CA ASN A 87 16.51 -42.08 20.88
C ASN A 87 17.73 -41.58 20.08
N GLU A 88 18.65 -42.48 19.73
CA GLU A 88 19.80 -42.14 18.88
C GLU A 88 19.40 -42.02 17.40
N LEU A 89 19.69 -40.89 16.74
CA LEU A 89 19.43 -40.68 15.31
C LEU A 89 20.24 -41.65 14.44
N SER A 90 19.72 -42.86 14.25
CA SER A 90 20.24 -43.84 13.29
C SER A 90 19.31 -43.94 12.08
N HIS A 91 19.87 -44.33 10.93
CA HIS A 91 19.09 -44.62 9.72
C HIS A 91 18.03 -45.72 9.93
N ASP A 92 18.12 -46.50 11.01
CA ASP A 92 17.20 -47.58 11.36
C ASP A 92 15.95 -47.12 12.12
N ILE A 93 15.96 -45.94 12.77
CA ILE A 93 14.75 -45.36 13.39
C ILE A 93 13.67 -45.05 12.34
N LEU A 94 14.08 -44.70 11.12
CA LEU A 94 13.19 -44.41 10.01
C LEU A 94 12.42 -45.66 9.50
N LYS A 95 12.80 -46.86 9.98
CA LYS A 95 12.19 -48.15 9.64
C LYS A 95 11.50 -48.85 10.84
N GLY A 96 11.57 -48.27 12.04
CA GLY A 96 10.95 -48.85 13.24
C GLY A 96 9.47 -48.52 13.38
N ASP A 97 8.78 -49.25 14.28
CA ASP A 97 7.37 -49.06 14.69
C ASP A 97 7.16 -47.76 15.52
N VAL A 98 7.73 -46.63 15.09
CA VAL A 98 7.54 -45.34 15.74
C VAL A 98 6.23 -44.73 15.23
N ASP A 99 5.28 -44.50 16.13
CA ASP A 99 4.00 -43.84 15.81
C ASP A 99 4.21 -42.32 15.65
N PHE A 100 4.66 -41.91 14.47
CA PHE A 100 4.90 -40.51 14.09
C PHE A 100 3.63 -39.63 14.15
N GLU A 101 2.42 -40.21 14.14
CA GLU A 101 1.18 -39.44 14.19
C GLU A 101 0.91 -38.84 15.59
N ASN A 102 1.40 -39.51 16.64
CA ASN A 102 1.15 -39.15 18.04
C ASN A 102 2.41 -38.73 18.82
N VAL A 103 3.53 -38.49 18.14
CA VAL A 103 4.74 -37.92 18.76
C VAL A 103 4.38 -36.57 19.37
N LYS A 104 4.73 -36.38 20.66
CA LYS A 104 4.49 -35.11 21.35
C LYS A 104 5.37 -34.01 20.72
N PRO A 105 4.92 -32.76 20.69
CA PRO A 105 5.78 -31.67 20.26
C PRO A 105 7.05 -31.58 21.13
N PRO A 106 8.22 -31.31 20.55
CA PRO A 106 9.47 -31.20 21.30
C PRO A 106 9.42 -30.01 22.27
N LYS A 107 10.20 -30.09 23.34
CA LYS A 107 10.37 -28.98 24.28
C LYS A 107 11.36 -27.97 23.70
N MET A 108 10.93 -26.72 23.57
CA MET A 108 11.73 -25.64 23.01
C MET A 108 11.82 -24.51 24.03
N GLU A 109 13.01 -24.29 24.60
CA GLU A 109 13.23 -23.29 25.65
C GLU A 109 13.12 -21.86 25.09
N GLY A 110 12.32 -21.01 25.75
CA GLY A 110 12.08 -19.63 25.30
C GLY A 110 11.18 -19.50 24.07
N LEU A 111 10.65 -20.60 23.53
CA LEU A 111 9.77 -20.56 22.36
C LEU A 111 8.44 -19.88 22.68
N ASP A 112 7.89 -20.07 23.89
CA ASP A 112 6.65 -19.39 24.29
C ASP A 112 6.82 -17.86 24.36
N GLU A 113 7.97 -17.37 24.84
CA GLU A 113 8.31 -15.94 24.82
C GLU A 113 8.57 -15.43 23.40
N LEU A 114 9.21 -16.24 22.55
CA LEU A 114 9.45 -15.89 21.15
C LEU A 114 8.15 -15.87 20.33
N ILE A 115 7.25 -16.83 20.57
CA ILE A 115 5.89 -16.87 20.01
C ILE A 115 5.09 -15.70 20.56
N GLN A 116 5.13 -15.43 21.87
CA GLN A 116 4.50 -14.23 22.42
C GLN A 116 5.07 -12.97 21.80
N ARG A 117 6.38 -12.86 21.59
CA ARG A 117 7.02 -11.73 20.90
C ARG A 117 6.57 -11.63 19.45
N TYR A 118 6.55 -12.73 18.71
CA TYR A 118 6.07 -12.80 17.34
C TYR A 118 4.57 -12.49 17.20
N LEU A 119 3.75 -12.91 18.17
CA LEU A 119 2.31 -12.64 18.23
C LEU A 119 2.00 -11.23 18.74
N SER A 120 2.83 -10.69 19.66
CA SER A 120 2.77 -9.32 20.20
C SER A 120 3.46 -8.28 19.32
N ASN A 121 4.20 -8.69 18.28
CA ASN A 121 4.81 -7.81 17.29
C ASN A 121 3.77 -7.09 16.40
N VAL A 122 2.47 -7.22 16.67
CA VAL A 122 1.51 -6.22 16.23
C VAL A 122 1.60 -5.02 17.18
N THR A 123 2.65 -4.22 17.01
CA THR A 123 2.89 -3.03 17.83
C THR A 123 2.00 -1.86 17.44
N SER A 124 1.41 -1.95 16.24
CA SER A 124 0.63 -0.89 15.62
C SER A 124 -0.51 -1.45 14.76
N ILE A 125 -1.49 -0.60 14.45
CA ILE A 125 -2.55 -0.93 13.49
C ILE A 125 -1.95 -1.28 12.12
N GLN A 126 -0.86 -0.59 11.70
CA GLN A 126 -0.20 -0.86 10.42
C GLN A 126 0.34 -2.30 10.35
N ASP A 127 1.03 -2.76 11.40
CA ASP A 127 1.56 -4.14 11.47
C ASP A 127 0.43 -5.17 11.38
N GLY A 128 -0.71 -4.87 12.02
CA GLY A 128 -1.89 -5.72 12.03
C GLY A 128 -2.48 -5.86 10.63
N LEU A 129 -2.70 -4.73 9.94
CA LEU A 129 -3.19 -4.73 8.56
C LEU A 129 -2.22 -5.43 7.61
N LYS A 130 -0.92 -5.22 7.76
CA LYS A 130 0.15 -5.89 6.97
C LYS A 130 0.12 -7.41 7.14
N LYS A 131 -0.04 -7.88 8.39
CA LYS A 131 -0.18 -9.31 8.71
C LYS A 131 -1.46 -9.90 8.10
N LEU A 132 -2.59 -9.22 8.24
CA LEU A 132 -3.87 -9.65 7.66
C LEU A 132 -3.82 -9.70 6.13
N TYR A 133 -3.21 -8.69 5.50
CA TYR A 133 -2.98 -8.67 4.06
C TYR A 133 -2.21 -9.91 3.60
N THR A 134 -1.04 -10.14 4.19
CA THR A 134 -0.14 -11.21 3.77
C THR A 134 -0.77 -12.59 3.94
N ARG A 135 -1.49 -12.80 5.05
CA ARG A 135 -2.06 -14.11 5.40
C ARG A 135 -3.39 -14.40 4.72
N LYS A 136 -4.27 -13.40 4.56
CA LYS A 136 -5.67 -13.62 4.17
C LYS A 136 -6.04 -13.00 2.82
N LEU A 137 -5.57 -11.79 2.51
CA LEU A 137 -5.97 -11.09 1.28
C LEU A 137 -5.06 -11.36 0.08
N LYS A 138 -3.73 -11.29 0.25
CA LYS A 138 -2.74 -11.50 -0.81
C LYS A 138 -2.89 -12.86 -1.53
N PRO A 139 -3.16 -13.99 -0.83
CA PRO A 139 -3.38 -15.27 -1.52
C PRO A 139 -4.60 -15.24 -2.45
N LEU A 140 -5.66 -14.52 -2.08
CA LEU A 140 -6.83 -14.32 -2.93
C LEU A 140 -6.47 -13.47 -4.16
N GLU A 141 -5.80 -12.33 -3.95
CA GLU A 141 -5.39 -11.43 -5.04
C GLU A 141 -4.52 -12.13 -6.08
N VAL A 142 -3.53 -12.90 -5.63
CA VAL A 142 -2.63 -13.65 -6.52
C VAL A 142 -3.37 -14.75 -7.28
N THR A 143 -4.24 -15.51 -6.60
CA THR A 143 -4.95 -16.65 -7.21
C THR A 143 -5.87 -16.22 -8.34
N TYR A 144 -6.50 -15.05 -8.23
CA TYR A 144 -7.44 -14.53 -9.23
C TYR A 144 -6.88 -13.38 -10.06
N CYS A 145 -5.55 -13.17 -10.06
CA CYS A 145 -4.87 -12.14 -10.87
C CYS A 145 -5.38 -10.71 -10.64
N PHE A 146 -5.75 -10.36 -9.41
CA PHE A 146 -6.31 -9.04 -9.06
C PHE A 146 -5.38 -7.88 -9.47
N ASN A 147 -4.08 -8.11 -9.43
CA ASN A 147 -3.04 -7.13 -9.74
C ASN A 147 -3.06 -6.65 -11.20
N ASP A 148 -3.59 -7.46 -12.11
CA ASP A 148 -3.64 -7.13 -13.53
C ASP A 148 -4.91 -6.33 -13.89
N PHE A 149 -5.97 -6.47 -13.10
CA PHE A 149 -7.28 -5.86 -13.36
C PHE A 149 -7.51 -4.57 -12.60
N VAL A 150 -7.07 -4.50 -11.35
CA VAL A 150 -7.49 -3.42 -10.43
C VAL A 150 -6.31 -2.62 -9.94
N SER A 151 -5.37 -3.25 -9.23
CA SER A 151 -4.22 -2.53 -8.68
C SER A 151 -3.10 -3.48 -8.26
N PRO A 152 -1.82 -3.06 -8.37
CA PRO A 152 -0.67 -3.88 -7.97
C PRO A 152 -0.78 -4.43 -6.55
N LEU A 153 -0.09 -5.55 -6.28
CA LEU A 153 0.02 -6.10 -4.94
C LEU A 153 0.70 -5.09 -4.01
N LEU A 154 0.17 -4.94 -2.79
CA LEU A 154 0.79 -4.11 -1.76
C LEU A 154 2.12 -4.70 -1.31
N THR A 155 3.11 -3.83 -1.12
CA THR A 155 4.41 -4.15 -0.51
C THR A 155 4.42 -3.78 0.97
N ASN A 156 5.43 -4.26 1.71
CA ASN A 156 5.65 -3.84 3.10
C ASN A 156 5.79 -2.31 3.21
N SER A 157 6.49 -1.70 2.27
CA SER A 157 6.68 -0.24 2.22
C SER A 157 5.39 0.54 2.00
N ASP A 158 4.33 -0.05 1.43
CA ASP A 158 3.02 0.61 1.33
C ASP A 158 2.33 0.74 2.69
N PHE A 159 2.51 -0.23 3.59
CA PHE A 159 1.97 -0.16 4.96
C PHE A 159 2.81 0.76 5.85
N ASP A 160 4.13 0.72 5.69
CA ASP A 160 5.10 1.43 6.51
C ASP A 160 5.31 2.89 6.05
N ALA A 161 4.78 3.26 4.87
CA ALA A 161 4.86 4.62 4.35
C ALA A 161 4.32 5.63 5.36
N LYS A 162 4.94 6.81 5.46
CA LYS A 162 4.37 7.93 6.22
C LYS A 162 3.25 8.60 5.43
N PRO A 163 2.30 9.27 6.10
CA PRO A 163 1.30 10.06 5.43
C PRO A 163 1.92 11.07 4.44
N MET A 164 1.36 11.16 3.24
CA MET A 164 1.89 12.00 2.17
C MET A 164 1.01 13.22 1.87
N VAL A 165 1.64 14.39 1.77
CA VAL A 165 1.00 15.66 1.42
C VAL A 165 1.53 16.13 0.08
N MET A 166 0.69 16.07 -0.95
CA MET A 166 1.05 16.54 -2.29
C MET A 166 0.64 17.99 -2.50
N LEU A 167 1.58 18.81 -2.98
CA LEU A 167 1.32 20.19 -3.38
C LEU A 167 1.22 20.27 -4.89
N LEU A 168 0.09 20.77 -5.39
CA LEU A 168 -0.21 20.85 -6.81
C LEU A 168 -0.70 22.25 -7.17
N GLY A 169 -0.28 22.77 -8.32
CA GLY A 169 -0.66 24.10 -8.76
C GLY A 169 0.23 24.59 -9.90
N GLN A 170 -0.19 25.68 -10.53
CA GLN A 170 0.54 26.28 -11.66
C GLN A 170 1.91 26.84 -11.24
N TYR A 171 2.69 27.30 -12.22
CA TYR A 171 3.98 27.93 -11.95
C TYR A 171 3.84 29.15 -11.04
N SER A 172 4.81 29.30 -10.13
CA SER A 172 4.92 30.43 -9.22
C SER A 172 3.79 30.56 -8.18
N THR A 173 2.92 29.54 -7.98
CA THR A 173 1.88 29.57 -6.92
C THR A 173 2.44 29.41 -5.50
N GLY A 174 3.73 29.11 -5.36
CA GLY A 174 4.42 29.06 -4.07
C GLY A 174 4.48 27.68 -3.40
N LYS A 175 4.40 26.57 -4.16
CA LYS A 175 4.50 25.19 -3.63
C LYS A 175 5.77 24.96 -2.82
N THR A 176 6.93 25.15 -3.42
CA THR A 176 8.24 25.02 -2.74
C THR A 176 8.37 25.97 -1.54
N THR A 177 7.87 27.21 -1.68
CA THR A 177 7.86 28.19 -0.59
C THR A 177 6.95 27.77 0.56
N PHE A 178 5.82 27.14 0.27
CA PHE A 178 4.90 26.61 1.28
C PHE A 178 5.59 25.51 2.11
N ILE A 179 6.27 24.56 1.45
CA ILE A 179 7.02 23.50 2.15
C ILE A 179 8.12 24.13 3.03
N LYS A 180 8.89 25.09 2.48
CA LYS A 180 9.90 25.84 3.25
C LYS A 180 9.27 26.52 4.48
N HIS A 181 8.11 27.15 4.31
CA HIS A 181 7.39 27.80 5.40
C HIS A 181 6.91 26.84 6.49
N MET A 182 6.49 25.63 6.11
CA MET A 182 6.09 24.57 7.05
C MET A 182 7.31 24.00 7.81
N LEU A 183 8.41 23.75 7.10
CA LEU A 183 9.65 23.22 7.69
C LEU A 183 10.46 24.28 8.44
N LYS A 184 10.17 25.58 8.25
CA LYS A 184 10.98 26.71 8.76
C LYS A 184 12.45 26.66 8.32
N CYS A 185 12.76 25.86 7.31
CA CYS A 185 14.09 25.68 6.73
C CYS A 185 13.93 25.21 5.26
N SER A 186 15.01 25.34 4.48
CA SER A 186 15.04 24.80 3.12
C SER A 186 15.33 23.30 3.15
N TYR A 187 14.92 22.57 2.12
CA TYR A 187 15.28 21.16 1.92
C TYR A 187 16.32 21.01 0.80
N PRO A 188 17.14 19.93 0.80
CA PRO A 188 18.13 19.68 -0.25
C PRO A 188 17.51 19.63 -1.66
N GLY A 189 18.08 20.36 -2.60
CA GLY A 189 17.57 20.43 -3.98
C GLY A 189 16.46 21.45 -4.23
N ALA A 190 15.94 22.11 -3.20
CA ALA A 190 14.94 23.16 -3.36
C ALA A 190 15.47 24.33 -4.21
N ARG A 191 14.69 24.76 -5.22
CA ARG A 191 14.99 25.94 -6.05
C ARG A 191 13.79 26.88 -6.08
N ILE A 192 13.91 28.02 -5.40
CA ILE A 192 12.88 29.06 -5.38
C ILE A 192 13.32 30.20 -6.29
N GLY A 193 12.58 30.47 -7.36
CA GLY A 193 12.81 31.60 -8.25
C GLY A 193 11.54 32.03 -9.01
N PRO A 194 11.57 33.20 -9.65
CA PRO A 194 10.44 33.70 -10.44
C PRO A 194 10.26 32.95 -11.77
N GLU A 195 11.33 32.34 -12.28
CA GLU A 195 11.34 31.49 -13.48
C GLU A 195 10.84 30.06 -13.17
N PRO A 196 10.56 29.21 -14.18
CA PRO A 196 10.23 27.79 -13.99
C PRO A 196 11.40 27.01 -13.33
N THR A 197 11.55 27.11 -12.02
CA THR A 197 12.72 26.57 -11.29
C THR A 197 12.56 25.10 -10.88
N THR A 198 11.33 24.67 -10.56
CA THR A 198 11.01 23.28 -10.19
C THR A 198 10.43 22.55 -11.41
N ASP A 199 11.28 21.77 -12.08
CA ASP A 199 10.91 20.90 -13.21
C ASP A 199 10.85 19.42 -12.83
N ARG A 200 11.00 19.11 -11.52
CA ARG A 200 11.05 17.76 -10.96
C ARG A 200 9.95 17.53 -9.93
N PHE A 201 9.50 16.28 -9.83
CA PHE A 201 8.79 15.80 -8.65
C PHE A 201 9.81 15.58 -7.55
N VAL A 202 9.66 16.28 -6.43
CA VAL A 202 10.55 16.15 -5.27
C VAL A 202 9.76 15.61 -4.10
N VAL A 203 10.11 14.42 -3.64
CA VAL A 203 9.61 13.87 -2.39
C VAL A 203 10.52 14.33 -1.26
N VAL A 204 10.00 15.11 -0.32
CA VAL A 204 10.73 15.59 0.85
C VAL A 204 10.35 14.72 2.05
N MET A 205 11.29 13.93 2.54
CA MET A 205 11.06 12.96 3.61
C MET A 205 12.18 12.95 4.65
N SER A 206 11.93 12.29 5.78
CA SER A 206 12.94 12.13 6.82
C SER A 206 14.11 11.28 6.32
N GLY A 207 15.32 11.68 6.70
CA GLY A 207 16.54 10.88 6.55
C GLY A 207 17.53 11.19 7.67
N THR A 208 18.58 10.37 7.79
CA THR A 208 19.66 10.60 8.76
C THR A 208 20.49 11.83 8.40
N ASP A 209 20.67 12.05 7.11
CA ASP A 209 21.55 13.09 6.56
C ASP A 209 20.81 13.91 5.51
N GLU A 210 21.23 15.17 5.35
CA GLU A 210 20.77 16.04 4.27
C GLU A 210 21.34 15.56 2.92
N ARG A 211 20.48 15.00 2.07
CA ARG A 211 20.89 14.54 0.74
C ARG A 211 19.75 14.57 -0.27
N SER A 212 20.12 14.66 -1.54
CA SER A 212 19.23 14.48 -2.67
C SER A 212 19.58 13.18 -3.39
N VAL A 213 18.59 12.30 -3.54
CA VAL A 213 18.71 10.98 -4.15
C VAL A 213 17.97 10.98 -5.49
N PRO A 214 18.63 10.67 -6.61
CA PRO A 214 18.00 10.61 -7.93
C PRO A 214 16.89 9.56 -8.03
N GLY A 215 15.88 9.82 -8.86
CA GLY A 215 14.70 8.98 -9.04
C GLY A 215 15.01 7.55 -9.49
N ASN A 216 15.98 7.36 -10.40
CA ASN A 216 16.42 6.03 -10.83
C ASN A 216 16.92 5.16 -9.66
N THR A 217 17.56 5.79 -8.67
CA THR A 217 18.10 5.08 -7.49
C THR A 217 16.99 4.79 -6.49
N ILE A 218 16.11 5.76 -6.22
CA ILE A 218 15.07 5.57 -5.20
C ILE A 218 13.97 4.59 -5.66
N ALA A 219 13.70 4.52 -6.96
CA ALA A 219 12.67 3.62 -7.50
C ALA A 219 13.05 2.13 -7.44
N VAL A 220 14.31 1.79 -7.14
CA VAL A 220 14.74 0.39 -6.95
C VAL A 220 14.91 0.00 -5.48
N HIS A 221 14.82 0.95 -4.55
CA HIS A 221 14.87 0.64 -3.12
C HIS A 221 13.58 -0.05 -2.67
N ALA A 222 13.67 -1.33 -2.29
CA ALA A 222 12.53 -2.13 -1.84
C ALA A 222 11.82 -1.55 -0.61
N ASP A 223 12.57 -0.90 0.27
CA ASP A 223 12.06 -0.30 1.52
C ASP A 223 11.33 1.03 1.28
N MET A 224 11.30 1.53 0.05
CA MET A 224 10.67 2.80 -0.31
C MET A 224 9.36 2.57 -1.07
N PRO A 225 8.30 3.37 -0.84
CA PRO A 225 6.98 3.19 -1.48
C PRO A 225 6.93 3.68 -2.94
N PHE A 226 8.09 3.83 -3.60
CA PHE A 226 8.25 4.47 -4.92
C PHE A 226 8.58 3.50 -6.05
N THR A 227 8.65 2.19 -5.78
CA THR A 227 8.96 1.16 -6.78
C THR A 227 7.99 1.12 -7.95
N GLY A 228 6.71 1.46 -7.71
CA GLY A 228 5.68 1.56 -8.74
C GLY A 228 5.97 2.63 -9.80
N LEU A 229 6.81 3.63 -9.49
CA LEU A 229 7.17 4.70 -10.44
C LEU A 229 8.05 4.21 -11.61
N ASN A 230 8.64 3.01 -11.51
CA ASN A 230 9.38 2.39 -12.61
C ASN A 230 8.52 2.23 -13.88
N SER A 231 7.20 2.09 -13.72
CA SER A 231 6.26 1.98 -14.84
C SER A 231 6.23 3.22 -15.75
N PHE A 232 6.60 4.41 -15.24
CA PHE A 232 6.66 5.65 -16.04
C PHE A 232 7.99 5.82 -16.79
N GLY A 233 8.94 4.89 -16.61
CA GLY A 233 10.18 4.81 -17.37
C GLY A 233 11.24 5.86 -17.02
N THR A 234 12.41 5.72 -17.63
CA THR A 234 13.61 6.52 -17.33
C THR A 234 13.42 8.01 -17.59
N ALA A 235 12.60 8.38 -18.57
CA ALA A 235 12.30 9.79 -18.86
C ALA A 235 11.69 10.50 -17.65
N PHE A 236 10.70 9.88 -17.00
CA PHE A 236 10.13 10.38 -15.76
C PHE A 236 11.11 10.29 -14.59
N LEU A 237 11.76 9.14 -14.40
CA LEU A 237 12.65 8.93 -13.26
C LEU A 237 13.85 9.91 -13.23
N SER A 238 14.26 10.44 -14.38
CA SER A 238 15.25 11.54 -14.46
C SER A 238 14.74 12.90 -13.96
N LYS A 239 13.42 13.06 -13.87
CA LYS A 239 12.68 14.21 -13.35
C LYS A 239 12.03 13.92 -12.00
N PHE A 240 12.44 12.83 -11.34
CA PHE A 240 12.01 12.46 -10.01
C PHE A 240 13.21 12.52 -9.06
N GLU A 241 13.00 13.02 -7.86
CA GLU A 241 14.04 13.21 -6.86
C GLU A 241 13.46 12.97 -5.45
N CYS A 242 14.27 12.35 -4.59
CA CYS A 242 13.95 12.17 -3.19
C CYS A 242 14.92 13.02 -2.35
N SER A 243 14.40 14.06 -1.70
CA SER A 243 15.11 14.93 -0.79
C SER A 243 14.94 14.41 0.63
N GLN A 244 16.04 14.06 1.27
CA GLN A 244 16.08 13.49 2.61
C GLN A 244 16.78 14.45 3.56
N MET A 245 16.21 14.66 4.74
CA MET A 245 16.84 15.44 5.81
C MET A 245 16.29 15.05 7.18
N PRO A 246 17.08 15.21 8.26
CA PRO A 246 16.56 15.05 9.62
C PRO A 246 15.67 16.25 9.97
N HIS A 247 14.38 16.01 10.25
CA HIS A 247 13.46 17.07 10.65
C HIS A 247 12.26 16.51 11.42
N PRO A 248 11.90 17.07 12.60
CA PRO A 248 10.80 16.54 13.44
C PRO A 248 9.47 16.41 12.70
N LEU A 249 9.10 17.38 11.86
CA LEU A 249 7.87 17.28 11.04
C LEU A 249 7.94 16.11 10.04
N LEU A 250 9.11 15.85 9.45
CA LEU A 250 9.28 14.79 8.46
C LEU A 250 9.33 13.38 9.10
N GLU A 251 9.49 13.31 10.42
CA GLU A 251 9.30 12.06 11.17
C GLU A 251 7.84 11.58 11.11
N HIS A 252 6.89 12.50 10.91
CA HIS A 252 5.47 12.20 10.91
C HIS A 252 4.80 12.27 9.53
N ILE A 253 5.30 13.09 8.61
CA ILE A 253 4.72 13.27 7.27
C ILE A 253 5.80 13.35 6.18
N THR A 254 5.39 13.11 4.94
CA THR A 254 6.21 13.28 3.74
C THR A 254 5.55 14.32 2.83
N PHE A 255 6.31 15.26 2.28
CA PHE A 255 5.79 16.18 1.28
C PHE A 255 6.12 15.71 -0.14
N VAL A 256 5.23 15.98 -1.08
CA VAL A 256 5.46 15.81 -2.52
C VAL A 256 5.34 17.18 -3.18
N ASP A 257 6.48 17.78 -3.51
CA ASP A 257 6.54 19.01 -4.30
C ASP A 257 6.45 18.66 -5.78
N THR A 258 5.39 19.09 -6.44
CA THR A 258 5.19 18.81 -7.87
C THR A 258 5.74 19.93 -8.74
N PRO A 259 6.17 19.64 -9.98
CA PRO A 259 6.45 20.68 -10.97
C PRO A 259 5.23 21.60 -11.15
N GLY A 260 5.49 22.87 -11.47
CA GLY A 260 4.40 23.78 -11.87
C GLY A 260 3.60 23.20 -13.04
N VAL A 261 2.27 23.27 -12.98
CA VAL A 261 1.45 22.95 -14.15
C VAL A 261 1.58 24.10 -15.16
N LEU A 262 1.86 23.76 -16.43
CA LEU A 262 2.10 24.73 -17.48
C LEU A 262 0.79 25.40 -17.90
N SER A 263 0.90 26.66 -18.31
CA SER A 263 -0.22 27.44 -18.85
C SER A 263 -0.06 27.51 -20.38
N GLY A 264 -0.57 26.52 -21.12
CA GLY A 264 -0.70 26.57 -22.59
C GLY A 264 -0.15 25.36 -23.34
N GLU A 265 -0.70 25.11 -24.55
CA GLU A 265 -0.41 23.91 -25.34
C GLU A 265 1.04 23.78 -25.83
N LYS A 266 1.71 24.90 -26.16
CA LYS A 266 3.08 24.86 -26.69
C LYS A 266 4.14 24.41 -25.67
N GLN A 267 3.82 24.51 -24.37
CA GLN A 267 4.71 24.04 -23.32
C GLN A 267 4.46 22.56 -22.98
N ARG A 268 3.27 22.02 -23.25
CA ARG A 268 2.93 20.60 -23.04
C ARG A 268 3.83 19.64 -23.81
N THR A 269 4.16 19.99 -25.04
CA THR A 269 4.99 19.16 -25.93
C THR A 269 6.45 19.01 -25.46
N GLN A 270 6.84 19.65 -24.35
CA GLN A 270 8.19 19.54 -23.79
C GLN A 270 8.36 18.43 -22.75
N ARG A 271 7.28 17.85 -22.20
CA ARG A 271 7.43 16.75 -21.22
C ARG A 271 7.58 15.41 -21.95
N ALA A 272 8.70 14.74 -21.70
CA ALA A 272 8.97 13.41 -22.23
C ALA A 272 8.29 12.27 -21.42
N TYR A 273 7.33 12.61 -20.55
CA TYR A 273 6.65 11.66 -19.67
C TYR A 273 5.19 12.07 -19.43
N ASP A 274 4.37 11.11 -19.03
CA ASP A 274 2.96 11.33 -18.70
C ASP A 274 2.81 12.00 -17.32
N PHE A 275 2.74 13.33 -17.33
CA PHE A 275 2.56 14.11 -16.10
C PHE A 275 1.22 13.83 -15.39
N THR A 276 0.14 13.62 -16.16
CA THR A 276 -1.19 13.38 -15.61
C THR A 276 -1.23 12.02 -14.93
N GLY A 277 -0.72 10.96 -15.58
CA GLY A 277 -0.60 9.63 -14.99
C GLY A 277 0.25 9.61 -13.72
N VAL A 278 1.41 10.29 -13.72
CA VAL A 278 2.25 10.40 -12.51
C VAL A 278 1.51 11.13 -11.39
N THR A 279 0.80 12.21 -11.69
CA THR A 279 0.04 12.97 -10.68
C THR A 279 -1.09 12.14 -10.10
N ALA A 280 -1.80 11.37 -10.92
CA ALA A 280 -2.82 10.44 -10.47
C ALA A 280 -2.24 9.34 -9.58
N TRP A 281 -1.05 8.81 -9.92
CA TRP A 281 -0.35 7.82 -9.10
C TRP A 281 -0.02 8.35 -7.71
N PHE A 282 0.50 9.58 -7.60
CA PHE A 282 0.72 10.22 -6.30
C PHE A 282 -0.59 10.51 -5.58
N ALA A 283 -1.63 10.98 -6.27
CA ALA A 283 -2.94 11.26 -5.67
C ALA A 283 -3.55 10.03 -4.99
N ALA A 284 -3.39 8.85 -5.60
CA ALA A 284 -3.84 7.58 -5.03
C ALA A 284 -3.14 7.26 -3.70
N LYS A 285 -1.83 7.56 -3.61
CA LYS A 285 -1.01 7.26 -2.42
C LYS A 285 -0.99 8.37 -1.37
N CYS A 286 -1.33 9.60 -1.72
CA CYS A 286 -1.34 10.72 -0.78
C CYS A 286 -2.56 10.69 0.14
N ASP A 287 -2.41 11.33 1.29
CA ASP A 287 -3.46 11.49 2.30
C ASP A 287 -4.11 12.88 2.23
N LEU A 288 -3.36 13.86 1.72
CA LEU A 288 -3.81 15.22 1.48
C LEU A 288 -3.26 15.75 0.16
N ILE A 289 -4.09 16.45 -0.59
CA ILE A 289 -3.72 17.13 -1.84
C ILE A 289 -4.04 18.61 -1.68
N LEU A 290 -3.00 19.45 -1.65
CA LEU A 290 -3.11 20.90 -1.59
C LEU A 290 -3.11 21.46 -3.02
N LEU A 291 -4.24 22.03 -3.45
CA LEU A 291 -4.35 22.78 -4.70
C LEU A 291 -4.05 24.27 -4.44
N LEU A 292 -2.86 24.73 -4.85
CA LEU A 292 -2.39 26.10 -4.63
C LEU A 292 -2.74 27.01 -5.81
N PHE A 293 -3.34 28.15 -5.48
CA PHE A 293 -3.68 29.24 -6.40
C PHE A 293 -2.98 30.55 -6.00
N ASP A 294 -2.68 31.37 -6.99
CA ASP A 294 -2.15 32.73 -6.82
C ASP A 294 -3.25 33.73 -7.25
N PRO A 295 -3.58 34.77 -6.45
CA PRO A 295 -4.62 35.75 -6.75
C PRO A 295 -4.39 36.48 -8.08
N HIS A 296 -3.13 36.62 -8.49
CA HIS A 296 -2.76 37.24 -9.77
C HIS A 296 -2.82 36.28 -10.96
N LYS A 297 -2.99 34.98 -10.74
CA LYS A 297 -2.99 33.91 -11.75
C LYS A 297 -4.04 32.85 -11.45
N LEU A 298 -5.31 33.26 -11.52
CA LEU A 298 -6.45 32.37 -11.26
C LEU A 298 -6.88 31.53 -12.46
N ASP A 299 -6.38 31.80 -13.66
CA ASP A 299 -6.79 31.08 -14.87
C ASP A 299 -6.46 29.59 -14.75
N ILE A 300 -7.49 28.75 -14.65
CA ILE A 300 -7.30 27.30 -14.65
C ILE A 300 -7.03 26.87 -16.09
N SER A 301 -5.74 26.72 -16.43
CA SER A 301 -5.33 26.26 -17.75
C SER A 301 -5.96 24.90 -18.09
N ASP A 302 -6.14 24.59 -19.36
CA ASP A 302 -6.70 23.29 -19.75
C ASP A 302 -5.85 22.10 -19.28
N GLU A 303 -4.55 22.32 -19.04
CA GLU A 303 -3.68 21.27 -18.51
C GLU A 303 -3.97 21.07 -17.04
N PHE A 304 -4.14 22.17 -16.30
CA PHE A 304 -4.49 22.09 -14.90
C PHE A 304 -5.88 21.49 -14.71
N LYS A 305 -6.85 21.79 -15.59
CA LYS A 305 -8.15 21.09 -15.62
C LYS A 305 -7.96 19.58 -15.78
N ARG A 306 -7.18 19.12 -16.76
CA ARG A 306 -6.91 17.67 -16.96
C ARG A 306 -6.27 17.01 -15.75
N VAL A 307 -5.33 17.71 -15.12
CA VAL A 307 -4.68 17.25 -13.89
C VAL A 307 -5.67 17.19 -12.73
N ILE A 308 -6.55 18.18 -12.56
CA ILE A 308 -7.61 18.13 -11.54
C ILE A 308 -8.59 17.00 -11.85
N TYR A 309 -8.95 16.78 -13.12
CA TYR A 309 -9.80 15.67 -13.53
C TYR A 309 -9.19 14.29 -13.21
N SER A 310 -7.86 14.15 -13.26
CA SER A 310 -7.19 12.90 -12.87
C SER A 310 -7.16 12.68 -11.36
N LEU A 311 -7.64 13.63 -10.54
CA LEU A 311 -7.81 13.47 -9.09
C LEU A 311 -9.22 12.98 -8.71
N ARG A 312 -10.13 12.76 -9.68
CA ARG A 312 -11.49 12.29 -9.41
C ARG A 312 -11.48 11.00 -8.60
N GLY A 313 -12.35 10.93 -7.59
CA GLY A 313 -12.38 9.81 -6.64
C GLY A 313 -11.43 9.99 -5.45
N HIS A 314 -10.72 11.12 -5.41
CA HIS A 314 -9.89 11.55 -4.29
C HIS A 314 -10.31 12.95 -3.76
N ASP A 315 -11.54 13.36 -4.06
CA ASP A 315 -12.08 14.69 -3.75
C ASP A 315 -12.06 14.99 -2.24
N ASP A 316 -12.25 13.97 -1.41
CA ASP A 316 -12.20 14.05 0.05
C ASP A 316 -10.80 14.41 0.60
N LYS A 317 -9.74 14.15 -0.18
CA LYS A 317 -8.34 14.50 0.12
C LYS A 317 -7.97 15.93 -0.31
N ILE A 318 -8.80 16.59 -1.11
CA ILE A 318 -8.43 17.87 -1.72
C ILE A 318 -8.71 19.01 -0.73
N ARG A 319 -7.71 19.90 -0.57
CA ARG A 319 -7.86 21.21 0.08
C ARG A 319 -7.31 22.27 -0.84
N VAL A 320 -7.98 23.40 -0.91
CA VAL A 320 -7.58 24.50 -1.78
C VAL A 320 -6.91 25.57 -0.95
N VAL A 321 -5.78 26.09 -1.43
CA VAL A 321 -5.05 27.17 -0.78
C VAL A 321 -4.97 28.35 -1.76
N LEU A 322 -5.61 29.46 -1.41
CA LEU A 322 -5.41 30.74 -2.09
C LEU A 322 -4.23 31.44 -1.41
N ASN A 323 -3.04 31.21 -1.96
CA ASN A 323 -1.78 31.72 -1.41
C ASN A 323 -1.56 33.20 -1.77
N LYS A 324 -0.55 33.87 -1.22
CA LYS A 324 -0.20 35.27 -1.53
C LYS A 324 -1.37 36.26 -1.43
N ALA A 325 -2.36 35.97 -0.58
CA ALA A 325 -3.55 36.81 -0.43
C ALA A 325 -3.24 38.20 0.15
N ASP A 326 -2.06 38.38 0.76
CA ASP A 326 -1.54 39.65 1.26
C ASP A 326 -1.12 40.65 0.17
N GLN A 327 -1.14 40.22 -1.09
CA GLN A 327 -0.76 41.04 -2.24
C GLN A 327 -1.97 41.68 -2.95
N VAL A 328 -3.20 41.40 -2.49
CA VAL A 328 -4.45 41.93 -3.04
C VAL A 328 -5.26 42.61 -1.94
N ASP A 329 -6.00 43.68 -2.28
CA ASP A 329 -6.86 44.36 -1.31
C ASP A 329 -8.10 43.51 -1.01
N THR A 330 -8.83 43.83 0.07
CA THR A 330 -9.97 43.03 0.52
C THR A 330 -11.08 42.91 -0.53
N GLN A 331 -11.39 43.96 -1.29
CA GLN A 331 -12.45 43.89 -2.30
C GLN A 331 -12.00 43.04 -3.50
N GLN A 332 -10.76 43.22 -3.95
CA GLN A 332 -10.19 42.41 -5.01
C GLN A 332 -10.11 40.93 -4.59
N LEU A 333 -9.71 40.64 -3.36
CA LEU A 333 -9.66 39.29 -2.79
C LEU A 333 -11.02 38.60 -2.83
N MET A 334 -12.11 39.30 -2.48
CA MET A 334 -13.47 38.73 -2.54
C MET A 334 -13.89 38.39 -3.97
N ARG A 335 -13.52 39.22 -4.96
CA ARG A 335 -13.80 38.95 -6.38
C ARG A 335 -13.00 37.74 -6.88
N ILE A 336 -11.73 37.67 -6.50
CA ILE A 336 -10.81 36.56 -6.82
C ILE A 336 -11.31 35.26 -6.22
N TYR A 337 -11.71 35.28 -4.94
CA TYR A 337 -12.29 34.13 -4.26
C TYR A 337 -13.56 33.63 -4.97
N GLY A 338 -14.49 34.53 -5.30
CA GLY A 338 -15.71 34.17 -6.03
C GLY A 338 -15.42 33.55 -7.40
N ALA A 339 -14.47 34.11 -8.16
CA ALA A 339 -14.05 33.58 -9.45
C ALA A 339 -13.39 32.20 -9.34
N LEU A 340 -12.58 31.99 -8.30
CA LEU A 340 -11.95 30.70 -8.01
C LEU A 340 -13.00 29.63 -7.70
N MET A 341 -13.93 29.93 -6.78
CA MET A 341 -15.00 28.99 -6.41
C MET A 341 -15.89 28.63 -7.60
N TRP A 342 -16.24 29.62 -8.42
CA TRP A 342 -16.99 29.39 -9.65
C TRP A 342 -16.25 28.46 -10.62
N SER A 343 -14.94 28.64 -10.76
CA SER A 343 -14.11 27.82 -11.64
C SER A 343 -13.92 26.41 -11.09
N LEU A 344 -13.68 26.26 -9.79
CA LEU A 344 -13.55 24.97 -9.12
C LEU A 344 -14.83 24.16 -9.18
N GLY A 345 -16.00 24.78 -8.98
CA GLY A 345 -17.30 24.12 -9.09
C GLY A 345 -17.52 23.45 -10.46
N LYS A 346 -17.00 24.06 -11.54
CA LYS A 346 -17.08 23.48 -12.89
C LYS A 346 -16.12 22.33 -13.12
N VAL A 347 -14.95 22.35 -12.47
CA VAL A 347 -13.86 21.40 -12.74
C VAL A 347 -13.94 20.18 -11.83
N LEU A 348 -14.13 20.38 -10.52
CA LEU A 348 -14.19 19.27 -9.56
C LEU A 348 -15.47 18.44 -9.72
N ASN A 349 -16.58 19.06 -10.15
CA ASN A 349 -17.84 18.35 -10.41
C ASN A 349 -18.31 17.49 -9.21
N THR A 350 -18.12 18.00 -8.00
CA THR A 350 -18.64 17.44 -6.75
C THR A 350 -19.76 18.34 -6.23
N PRO A 351 -20.85 17.78 -5.66
CA PRO A 351 -21.87 18.59 -5.00
C PRO A 351 -21.36 19.25 -3.71
N GLU A 352 -20.23 18.78 -3.16
CA GLU A 352 -19.66 19.29 -1.93
C GLU A 352 -18.77 20.52 -2.17
N VAL A 353 -18.95 21.55 -1.36
CA VAL A 353 -18.16 22.78 -1.46
C VAL A 353 -16.78 22.54 -0.85
N VAL A 354 -15.73 22.69 -1.65
CA VAL A 354 -14.35 22.54 -1.17
C VAL A 354 -13.95 23.74 -0.31
N ARG A 355 -13.35 23.45 0.86
CA ARG A 355 -12.78 24.46 1.75
C ARG A 355 -11.55 25.11 1.10
N VAL A 356 -11.53 26.44 1.08
CA VAL A 356 -10.42 27.26 0.57
C VAL A 356 -9.77 28.00 1.74
N ASN A 357 -8.51 27.70 2.01
CA ASN A 357 -7.70 28.42 2.98
C ASN A 357 -7.04 29.64 2.34
N ILE A 358 -7.28 30.82 2.88
CA ILE A 358 -6.80 32.09 2.33
C ILE A 358 -5.66 32.62 3.19
N GLY A 359 -4.50 32.87 2.58
CA GLY A 359 -3.37 33.43 3.33
C GLY A 359 -2.12 33.62 2.50
N SER A 360 -1.01 33.88 3.19
CA SER A 360 0.31 34.00 2.59
C SER A 360 1.30 33.11 3.32
N PHE A 361 1.65 31.99 2.70
CA PHE A 361 2.45 30.93 3.33
C PHE A 361 3.93 31.10 2.96
N ASN A 362 4.54 32.14 3.53
CA ASN A 362 5.96 32.44 3.33
C ASN A 362 6.57 33.06 4.61
N GLU A 363 7.88 33.30 4.59
CA GLU A 363 8.62 33.83 5.75
C GLU A 363 8.47 35.34 5.96
N LYS A 364 7.86 36.07 5.01
CA LYS A 364 7.68 37.52 5.12
C LYS A 364 6.50 37.84 6.03
N PRO A 365 6.58 38.92 6.82
CA PRO A 365 5.43 39.40 7.56
C PRO A 365 4.30 39.78 6.59
N VAL A 366 3.06 39.60 7.04
CA VAL A 366 1.87 40.04 6.30
C VAL A 366 1.98 41.54 6.02
N ASN A 367 1.71 41.95 4.79
CA ASN A 367 1.71 43.37 4.43
C ASN A 367 0.50 44.08 5.03
N GLU A 368 0.65 44.58 6.27
CA GLU A 368 -0.42 45.24 7.04
C GLU A 368 -0.91 46.54 6.37
N GLY A 369 -0.04 47.20 5.59
CA GLY A 369 -0.38 48.44 4.89
C GLY A 369 -1.42 48.25 3.76
N PHE A 370 -1.58 47.03 3.26
CA PHE A 370 -2.48 46.72 2.14
C PHE A 370 -3.72 45.92 2.55
N THR A 371 -3.59 45.07 3.57
CA THR A 371 -4.62 44.12 3.99
C THR A 371 -5.52 44.64 5.12
N GLY A 372 -5.03 45.63 5.88
CA GLY A 372 -5.71 46.15 7.06
C GLY A 372 -5.81 45.12 8.20
N PRO A 373 -6.31 45.54 9.38
CA PRO A 373 -6.36 44.70 10.58
C PRO A 373 -7.29 43.48 10.43
N ILE A 374 -8.37 43.61 9.66
CA ILE A 374 -9.33 42.53 9.40
C ILE A 374 -8.71 41.45 8.52
N GLY A 375 -7.92 41.82 7.51
CA GLY A 375 -7.24 40.88 6.63
C GLY A 375 -6.18 40.06 7.36
N LYS A 376 -5.41 40.70 8.25
CA LYS A 376 -4.41 40.01 9.09
C LYS A 376 -5.05 38.93 9.97
N ALA A 377 -6.09 39.29 10.73
CA ALA A 377 -6.78 38.35 11.61
C ALA A 377 -7.40 37.17 10.83
N LEU A 378 -7.94 37.43 9.63
CA LEU A 378 -8.44 36.38 8.74
C LEU A 378 -7.32 35.42 8.30
N PHE A 379 -6.19 35.94 7.83
CA PHE A 379 -5.08 35.11 7.34
C PHE A 379 -4.42 34.29 8.44
N GLU A 380 -4.24 34.87 9.63
CA GLU A 380 -3.71 34.15 10.80
C GLU A 380 -4.63 32.99 11.19
N LYS A 381 -5.94 33.24 11.23
CA LYS A 381 -6.94 32.21 11.55
C LYS A 381 -7.02 31.11 10.49
N GLU A 382 -7.02 31.47 9.21
CA GLU A 382 -7.02 30.48 8.11
C GLU A 382 -5.72 29.67 8.06
N GLN A 383 -4.58 30.28 8.41
CA GLN A 383 -3.31 29.58 8.55
C GLN A 383 -3.33 28.62 9.75
N GLU A 384 -3.90 29.02 10.89
CA GLU A 384 -4.07 28.15 12.06
C GLU A 384 -4.99 26.97 11.76
N ASP A 385 -6.10 27.21 11.07
CA ASP A 385 -7.03 26.16 10.65
C ASP A 385 -6.35 25.17 9.70
N LEU A 386 -5.58 25.65 8.71
CA LEU A 386 -4.81 24.77 7.82
C LEU A 386 -3.74 23.99 8.59
N LEU A 387 -3.02 24.62 9.52
CA LEU A 387 -2.01 23.93 10.35
C LEU A 387 -2.64 22.86 11.24
N THR A 388 -3.84 23.10 11.77
CA THR A 388 -4.60 22.11 12.53
C THR A 388 -4.97 20.93 11.64
N ASP A 389 -5.48 21.19 10.44
CA ASP A 389 -5.76 20.15 9.46
C ASP A 389 -4.52 19.34 9.08
N LEU A 390 -3.35 20.00 8.94
CA LEU A 390 -2.06 19.34 8.67
C LEU A 390 -1.58 18.47 9.83
N LYS A 391 -1.76 18.93 11.08
CA LYS A 391 -1.40 18.18 12.30
C LYS A 391 -2.24 16.92 12.46
N ASP A 392 -3.50 16.97 12.05
CA ASP A 392 -4.43 15.83 12.11
C ASP A 392 -4.20 14.80 10.99
N ILE A 393 -3.33 15.08 10.02
CA ILE A 393 -3.10 14.18 8.88
C ILE A 393 -2.70 12.77 9.33
N PRO A 394 -1.71 12.58 10.23
CA PRO A 394 -1.31 11.23 10.60
C PRO A 394 -2.44 10.41 11.22
N LYS A 395 -3.26 11.05 12.05
CA LYS A 395 -4.48 10.46 12.61
C LYS A 395 -5.47 10.06 11.51
N LYS A 396 -5.83 11.01 10.64
CA LYS A 396 -6.76 10.79 9.51
C LYS A 396 -6.22 9.74 8.51
N ALA A 397 -4.91 9.68 8.32
CA ALA A 397 -4.25 8.73 7.42
C ALA A 397 -4.35 7.30 7.95
N CYS A 398 -4.24 7.08 9.27
CA CYS A 398 -4.47 5.77 9.87
C CYS A 398 -5.89 5.27 9.60
N ASP A 399 -6.90 6.11 9.88
CA ASP A 399 -8.31 5.78 9.64
C ASP A 399 -8.59 5.53 8.16
N ARG A 400 -8.02 6.36 7.27
CA ARG A 400 -8.14 6.17 5.83
C ARG A 400 -7.51 4.86 5.38
N ARG A 401 -6.33 4.48 5.87
CA ARG A 401 -5.68 3.22 5.49
C ARG A 401 -6.54 2.02 5.84
N ILE A 402 -7.18 2.03 7.00
CA ILE A 402 -8.14 0.99 7.40
C ILE A 402 -9.28 0.93 6.36
N ASN A 403 -9.86 2.08 6.03
CA ASN A 403 -10.96 2.16 5.07
C ASN A 403 -10.56 1.69 3.66
N GLU A 404 -9.41 2.11 3.16
CA GLU A 404 -8.89 1.69 1.85
C GLU A 404 -8.55 0.20 1.83
N PHE A 405 -8.00 -0.33 2.93
CA PHE A 405 -7.75 -1.77 3.07
C PHE A 405 -9.05 -2.57 3.01
N VAL A 406 -10.09 -2.11 3.69
CA VAL A 406 -11.43 -2.72 3.68
C VAL A 406 -12.06 -2.65 2.29
N LYS A 407 -11.98 -1.50 1.60
CA LYS A 407 -12.45 -1.35 0.21
C LYS A 407 -11.73 -2.31 -0.73
N ARG A 408 -10.40 -2.39 -0.64
CA ARG A 408 -9.58 -3.32 -1.43
C ARG A 408 -9.98 -4.78 -1.20
N ALA A 409 -10.18 -5.18 0.06
CA ALA A 409 -10.60 -6.53 0.40
C ALA A 409 -11.97 -6.89 -0.22
N ARG A 410 -12.94 -5.96 -0.19
CA ARG A 410 -14.24 -6.13 -0.85
C ARG A 410 -14.08 -6.25 -2.37
N ALA A 411 -13.31 -5.36 -2.99
CA ALA A 411 -13.06 -5.38 -4.43
C ALA A 411 -12.38 -6.70 -4.87
N ALA A 412 -11.38 -7.19 -4.13
CA ALA A 412 -10.72 -8.46 -4.40
C ALA A 412 -11.67 -9.65 -4.27
N LYS A 413 -12.57 -9.63 -3.29
CA LYS A 413 -13.61 -10.67 -3.11
C LYS A 413 -14.57 -10.69 -4.30
N ILE A 414 -15.06 -9.53 -4.73
CA ILE A 414 -15.96 -9.41 -5.90
C ILE A 414 -15.26 -9.85 -7.18
N HIS A 415 -14.01 -9.42 -7.38
CA HIS A 415 -13.17 -9.86 -8.49
C HIS A 415 -13.02 -11.39 -8.54
N ALA A 416 -12.76 -12.03 -7.39
CA ALA A 416 -12.68 -13.47 -7.29
C ALA A 416 -14.00 -14.16 -7.67
N TYR A 417 -15.15 -13.61 -7.27
CA TYR A 417 -16.46 -14.13 -7.68
C TYR A 417 -16.69 -13.98 -9.19
N ILE A 418 -16.35 -12.83 -9.78
CA ILE A 418 -16.46 -12.60 -11.22
C ILE A 418 -15.61 -13.62 -11.99
N VAL A 419 -14.32 -13.71 -11.67
CA VAL A 419 -13.39 -14.64 -12.34
C VAL A 419 -13.82 -16.10 -12.13
N GLY A 420 -14.24 -16.45 -10.92
CA GLY A 420 -14.75 -17.78 -10.59
C GLY A 420 -16.03 -18.14 -11.36
N HIS A 421 -16.94 -17.16 -11.55
CA HIS A 421 -18.16 -17.30 -12.36
C HIS A 421 -17.83 -17.51 -13.84
N LEU A 422 -16.96 -16.66 -14.41
CA LEU A 422 -16.51 -16.81 -15.79
C LEU A 422 -15.87 -18.17 -16.04
N LYS A 423 -15.03 -18.65 -15.10
CA LYS A 423 -14.46 -19.99 -15.15
C LYS A 423 -15.51 -21.10 -15.10
N LYS A 424 -16.56 -20.93 -14.28
CA LYS A 424 -17.66 -21.89 -14.12
C LYS A 424 -18.50 -22.03 -15.40
N GLU A 425 -18.71 -20.92 -16.11
CA GLU A 425 -19.50 -20.88 -17.36
C GLU A 425 -18.75 -21.42 -18.58
N MET A 426 -17.43 -21.66 -18.49
CA MET A 426 -16.64 -22.16 -19.61
C MET A 426 -16.88 -23.66 -19.88
N PRO A 427 -17.04 -24.06 -21.16
CA PRO A 427 -17.23 -25.46 -21.52
C PRO A 427 -15.90 -26.24 -21.42
N THR A 428 -15.98 -27.50 -21.01
CA THR A 428 -14.79 -28.34 -20.79
C THR A 428 -14.07 -28.73 -22.08
N PHE A 429 -14.80 -28.98 -23.18
CA PHE A 429 -14.25 -29.62 -24.38
C PHE A 429 -14.34 -28.78 -25.66
N ILE A 430 -15.53 -28.33 -26.07
CA ILE A 430 -15.77 -27.69 -27.38
C ILE A 430 -16.45 -26.33 -27.19
N GLY A 431 -16.16 -25.36 -28.07
CA GLY A 431 -16.84 -24.06 -28.11
C GLY A 431 -16.25 -22.99 -27.18
N LYS A 432 -15.09 -23.23 -26.57
CA LYS A 432 -14.43 -22.31 -25.61
C LYS A 432 -14.34 -20.87 -26.14
N ALA A 433 -13.82 -20.69 -27.36
CA ALA A 433 -13.66 -19.36 -27.96
C ALA A 433 -15.01 -18.63 -28.12
N LYS A 434 -16.04 -19.34 -28.63
CA LYS A 434 -17.38 -18.79 -28.81
C LYS A 434 -18.03 -18.44 -27.46
N THR A 435 -17.86 -19.27 -26.44
CA THR A 435 -18.39 -19.00 -25.10
C THR A 435 -17.67 -17.83 -24.44
N GLN A 436 -16.34 -17.77 -24.53
CA GLN A 436 -15.57 -16.66 -23.98
C GLN A 436 -15.98 -15.33 -24.63
N GLN A 437 -16.14 -15.31 -25.97
CA GLN A 437 -16.63 -14.13 -26.68
C GLN A 437 -18.02 -13.72 -26.18
N ARG A 438 -18.97 -14.67 -26.10
CA ARG A 438 -20.31 -14.42 -25.57
C ARG A 438 -20.30 -13.86 -24.14
N LEU A 439 -19.47 -14.41 -23.26
CA LEU A 439 -19.35 -13.95 -21.86
C LEU A 439 -18.71 -12.55 -21.79
N THR A 440 -17.74 -12.26 -22.66
CA THR A 440 -17.11 -10.94 -22.74
C THR A 440 -18.08 -9.88 -23.26
N ASP A 441 -18.86 -10.21 -24.29
CA ASP A 441 -19.82 -9.29 -24.90
C ASP A 441 -20.97 -8.95 -23.92
N ASN A 442 -21.41 -9.93 -23.12
CA ASN A 442 -22.49 -9.78 -22.15
C ASN A 442 -22.00 -9.60 -20.70
N LEU A 443 -20.78 -9.07 -20.50
CA LEU A 443 -20.16 -9.00 -19.18
C LEU A 443 -21.01 -8.26 -18.13
N GLU A 444 -21.74 -7.22 -18.55
CA GLU A 444 -22.65 -6.47 -17.67
C GLU A 444 -23.76 -7.37 -17.09
N GLU A 445 -24.35 -8.23 -17.91
CA GLU A 445 -25.35 -9.21 -17.45
C GLU A 445 -24.72 -10.26 -16.54
N GLU A 446 -23.49 -10.69 -16.84
CA GLU A 446 -22.76 -11.63 -15.99
C GLU A 446 -22.43 -11.00 -14.62
N PHE A 447 -22.12 -9.71 -14.54
CA PHE A 447 -21.95 -8.99 -13.28
C PHE A 447 -23.25 -8.98 -12.46
N VAL A 448 -24.40 -8.72 -13.10
CA VAL A 448 -25.71 -8.76 -12.43
C VAL A 448 -26.03 -10.15 -11.89
N LYS A 449 -25.66 -11.23 -12.59
CA LYS A 449 -25.81 -12.60 -12.07
C LYS A 449 -24.96 -12.83 -10.83
N VAL A 450 -23.68 -12.49 -10.90
CA VAL A 450 -22.75 -12.59 -9.74
C VAL A 450 -23.27 -11.77 -8.56
N GLN A 451 -23.79 -10.57 -8.82
CA GLN A 451 -24.38 -9.71 -7.81
C GLN A 451 -25.55 -10.39 -7.09
N ARG A 452 -26.46 -11.03 -7.84
CA ARG A 452 -27.63 -11.72 -7.29
C ARG A 452 -27.25 -12.99 -6.54
N ASP A 453 -26.38 -13.81 -7.12
CA ASP A 453 -26.00 -15.11 -6.56
C ASP A 453 -25.29 -14.95 -5.21
N TYR A 454 -24.49 -13.89 -5.05
CA TYR A 454 -23.68 -13.64 -3.85
C TYR A 454 -24.16 -12.46 -3.00
N HIS A 455 -25.29 -11.84 -3.34
CA HIS A 455 -25.90 -10.72 -2.60
C HIS A 455 -24.94 -9.53 -2.41
N LEU A 456 -24.27 -9.14 -3.48
CA LEU A 456 -23.22 -8.12 -3.46
C LEU A 456 -23.77 -6.72 -3.76
N PRO A 457 -23.23 -5.65 -3.15
CA PRO A 457 -23.60 -4.28 -3.48
C PRO A 457 -23.19 -3.92 -4.92
N PRO A 458 -24.05 -3.26 -5.72
CA PRO A 458 -23.70 -2.89 -7.09
C PRO A 458 -22.56 -1.87 -7.16
N GLY A 459 -22.47 -0.98 -6.16
CA GLY A 459 -21.45 0.08 -6.13
C GLY A 459 -20.02 -0.41 -5.89
N ASP A 460 -19.83 -1.68 -5.51
CA ASP A 460 -18.50 -2.26 -5.30
C ASP A 460 -17.98 -3.00 -6.57
N PHE A 461 -18.78 -3.09 -7.64
CA PHE A 461 -18.35 -3.71 -8.90
C PHE A 461 -17.46 -2.77 -9.72
N PRO A 462 -16.48 -3.32 -10.47
CA PRO A 462 -15.62 -2.53 -11.32
C PRO A 462 -16.37 -1.99 -12.55
N ASP A 463 -15.79 -0.97 -13.19
CA ASP A 463 -16.27 -0.49 -14.49
C ASP A 463 -16.18 -1.62 -15.54
N VAL A 464 -17.29 -1.86 -16.23
CA VAL A 464 -17.44 -2.99 -17.14
C VAL A 464 -16.50 -2.89 -18.34
N GLU A 465 -16.32 -1.70 -18.91
CA GLU A 465 -15.52 -1.52 -20.12
C GLU A 465 -14.02 -1.64 -19.81
N ASN A 466 -13.56 -1.01 -18.73
CA ASN A 466 -12.18 -1.17 -18.25
C ASN A 466 -11.87 -2.64 -17.94
N PHE A 467 -12.82 -3.35 -17.30
CA PHE A 467 -12.65 -4.77 -17.00
C PHE A 467 -12.57 -5.60 -18.28
N LYS A 468 -13.45 -5.35 -19.26
CA LYS A 468 -13.44 -6.03 -20.57
C LYS A 468 -12.11 -5.87 -21.30
N GLU A 469 -11.51 -4.67 -21.27
CA GLU A 469 -10.23 -4.41 -21.96
C GLU A 469 -9.11 -5.33 -21.45
N VAL A 470 -8.95 -5.42 -20.14
CA VAL A 470 -7.96 -6.32 -19.52
C VAL A 470 -8.34 -7.79 -19.76
N LEU A 471 -9.62 -8.11 -19.62
CA LEU A 471 -10.16 -9.47 -19.75
C LEU A 471 -9.89 -10.11 -21.12
N ARG A 472 -9.83 -9.31 -22.20
CA ARG A 472 -9.47 -9.77 -23.56
C ARG A 472 -8.08 -10.41 -23.63
N GLY A 473 -7.16 -10.05 -22.72
CA GLY A 473 -5.83 -10.62 -22.62
C GLY A 473 -5.78 -12.03 -21.99
N TYR A 474 -6.90 -12.51 -21.44
CA TYR A 474 -6.96 -13.77 -20.69
C TYR A 474 -7.74 -14.87 -21.41
N SER A 475 -7.39 -16.11 -21.11
CA SER A 475 -8.16 -17.30 -21.51
C SER A 475 -8.97 -17.79 -20.32
N PHE A 476 -10.30 -17.77 -20.41
CA PHE A 476 -11.15 -18.00 -19.23
C PHE A 476 -11.06 -19.44 -18.73
N ASP A 477 -10.67 -20.37 -19.60
CA ASP A 477 -10.42 -21.76 -19.23
C ASP A 477 -9.12 -21.94 -18.42
N ARG A 478 -8.24 -20.94 -18.35
CA ARG A 478 -7.05 -20.94 -17.49
C ARG A 478 -7.28 -20.32 -16.12
N PHE A 479 -8.43 -19.68 -15.90
CA PHE A 479 -8.76 -19.17 -14.58
C PHE A 479 -8.91 -20.29 -13.56
N GLU A 480 -8.58 -19.96 -12.32
CA GLU A 480 -8.81 -20.83 -11.17
C GLU A 480 -10.30 -20.91 -10.85
N LYS A 481 -10.75 -22.09 -10.43
CA LYS A 481 -12.10 -22.24 -9.87
C LYS A 481 -12.19 -21.50 -8.54
N LEU A 482 -13.37 -20.98 -8.22
CA LEU A 482 -13.61 -20.33 -6.93
C LEU A 482 -13.28 -21.28 -5.77
N LYS A 483 -12.46 -20.80 -4.83
CA LYS A 483 -11.98 -21.50 -3.63
C LYS A 483 -12.71 -20.95 -2.40
N PRO A 484 -13.73 -21.63 -1.86
CA PRO A 484 -14.55 -21.10 -0.77
C PRO A 484 -13.75 -20.74 0.48
N LYS A 485 -12.66 -21.47 0.77
CA LYS A 485 -11.81 -21.22 1.94
C LYS A 485 -11.16 -19.84 1.90
N MET A 486 -10.64 -19.40 0.75
CA MET A 486 -10.01 -18.07 0.63
C MET A 486 -11.02 -16.94 0.80
N ILE A 487 -12.25 -17.13 0.31
CA ILE A 487 -13.35 -16.19 0.51
C ILE A 487 -13.70 -16.10 2.00
N GLN A 488 -13.84 -17.25 2.66
CA GLN A 488 -14.13 -17.34 4.09
C GLN A 488 -13.04 -16.64 4.93
N ASP A 489 -11.76 -16.81 4.57
CA ASP A 489 -10.66 -16.15 5.27
C ASP A 489 -10.76 -14.62 5.18
N VAL A 490 -11.12 -14.08 4.00
CA VAL A 490 -11.37 -12.64 3.82
C VAL A 490 -12.63 -12.17 4.55
N ASP A 491 -13.70 -12.96 4.59
CA ASP A 491 -14.91 -12.64 5.36
C ASP A 491 -14.64 -12.63 6.87
N GLU A 492 -13.85 -13.57 7.38
CA GLU A 492 -13.40 -13.58 8.78
C GLU A 492 -12.52 -12.36 9.09
N MET A 493 -11.63 -11.99 8.16
CA MET A 493 -10.80 -10.80 8.27
C MET A 493 -11.64 -9.53 8.42
N LEU A 494 -12.66 -9.37 7.57
CA LEU A 494 -13.54 -8.21 7.56
C LEU A 494 -14.50 -8.19 8.75
N GLY A 495 -15.06 -9.35 9.12
CA GLY A 495 -16.10 -9.47 10.15
C GLY A 495 -15.56 -9.53 11.58
N TYR A 496 -14.35 -10.02 11.79
CA TYR A 496 -13.82 -10.29 13.13
C TYR A 496 -12.41 -9.71 13.34
N ASP A 497 -11.45 -10.00 12.45
CA ASP A 497 -10.05 -9.64 12.71
C ASP A 497 -9.81 -8.13 12.72
N ILE A 498 -10.31 -7.41 11.72
CA ILE A 498 -10.18 -5.95 11.65
C ILE A 498 -10.90 -5.28 12.83
N PRO A 499 -12.18 -5.60 13.14
CA PRO A 499 -12.83 -5.05 14.33
C PRO A 499 -12.09 -5.35 15.64
N ASN A 500 -11.49 -6.55 15.77
CA ASN A 500 -10.72 -6.89 16.95
C ASN A 500 -9.40 -6.09 17.02
N LEU A 501 -8.69 -5.96 15.90
CA LEU A 501 -7.48 -5.14 15.79
C LEU A 501 -7.73 -3.70 16.27
N LEU A 502 -8.83 -3.09 15.83
CA LEU A 502 -9.21 -1.72 16.19
C LEU A 502 -9.71 -1.57 17.64
N LYS A 503 -10.18 -2.66 18.27
CA LYS A 503 -10.51 -2.68 19.71
C LYS A 503 -9.27 -2.81 20.58
N THR A 504 -8.30 -3.61 20.14
CA THR A 504 -7.09 -3.90 20.91
C THR A 504 -6.04 -2.80 20.79
N LEU A 505 -5.91 -2.19 19.61
CA LEU A 505 -4.91 -1.17 19.34
C LEU A 505 -5.59 0.17 19.06
N ARG A 506 -5.08 1.22 19.70
CA ARG A 506 -5.51 2.60 19.43
C ARG A 506 -4.71 3.20 18.29
N ASN A 507 -5.30 4.20 17.64
CA ASN A 507 -4.57 5.03 16.71
C ASN A 507 -3.43 5.72 17.48
N PRO A 508 -2.16 5.58 17.07
CA PRO A 508 -1.03 6.15 17.81
C PRO A 508 -1.01 7.69 17.82
N TYR A 509 -1.90 8.32 17.04
CA TYR A 509 -2.07 9.76 16.94
C TYR A 509 -3.34 10.27 17.66
N ASP A 510 -4.05 9.42 18.42
CA ASP A 510 -5.23 9.80 19.21
C ASP A 510 -4.93 10.56 20.50
#